data_AF-A0A8T3M5Z0-F1
#
_entry.id   AF-A0A8T3M5Z0-F1
#
_cell.length_a   1.000
_cell.length_b   1.000
_cell.length_c   1.000
_cell.angle_alpha   90.00
_cell.angle_beta   90.00
_cell.angle_gamma   90.00
#
_symmetry.space_group_name_H-M   'P 1'
#
loop_
_entity.id
_entity.type
_entity.pdbx_description
1 polymer ?
#
loop_
_entity_poly.entity_id
_entity_poly.type
_entity_poly.pdbx_seq_one_letter_code
_entity_poly.pdbx_strand_id
1 'polypeptide(L)'
;MHPLLRNVVIGIVGLIIASALAALALLGRDSDLSVLALLAAGMLGALIGLFLYSQGWIWGSRAARRRQHGQAVLIAIGGGLMILVAAVAIAGLLILLLLFFLG
;
A
#
# COMPACT_ATOMS: atom_id res chain seq x y z
N MET A 1 6.80 -12.39 18.87
CA MET A 1 6.99 -11.28 17.91
C MET A 1 6.09 -10.11 18.30
N HIS A 2 6.60 -8.88 18.36
CA HIS A 2 5.78 -7.70 18.68
C HIS A 2 4.71 -7.49 17.59
N PRO A 3 3.41 -7.30 17.91
CA PRO A 3 2.32 -7.23 16.93
C PRO A 3 2.52 -6.19 15.83
N LEU A 4 3.17 -5.08 16.17
CA LEU A 4 3.49 -4.00 15.24
C LEU A 4 4.51 -4.44 14.18
N LEU A 5 5.54 -5.20 14.59
CA LEU A 5 6.54 -5.77 13.67
C LEU A 5 5.87 -6.72 12.67
N ARG A 6 4.96 -7.57 13.14
CA ARG A 6 4.20 -8.49 12.28
C ARG A 6 3.41 -7.75 11.21
N ASN A 7 2.68 -6.70 11.58
CA ASN A 7 1.86 -5.95 10.63
C ASN A 7 2.71 -5.18 9.61
N VAL A 8 3.84 -4.63 10.04
CA VAL A 8 4.82 -3.99 9.14
C VAL A 8 5.40 -5.01 8.16
N VAL A 9 5.80 -6.20 8.64
CA VAL A 9 6.31 -7.27 7.79
C VAL A 9 5.28 -7.70 6.75
N ILE A 10 4.01 -7.92 7.16
CA ILE A 10 2.92 -8.26 6.23
C ILE A 10 2.76 -7.18 5.16
N GLY A 11 2.80 -5.90 5.56
CA GLY A 11 2.72 -4.78 4.62
C GLY A 11 3.90 -4.72 3.66
N ILE A 12 5.13 -4.93 4.14
CA ILE A 12 6.33 -4.97 3.29
C ILE A 12 6.24 -6.12 2.30
N VAL A 13 5.89 -7.33 2.76
CA VAL A 13 5.74 -8.50 1.87
C VAL A 13 4.68 -8.23 0.81
N GLY A 14 3.53 -7.66 1.20
CA GLY A 14 2.49 -7.29 0.26
C GLY A 14 2.95 -6.25 -0.77
N LEU A 15 3.70 -5.22 -0.34
CA LEU A 15 4.25 -4.20 -1.25
C LEU A 15 5.24 -4.81 -2.24
N ILE A 16 6.10 -5.74 -1.80
CA ILE A 16 7.02 -6.47 -2.68
C ILE A 16 6.25 -7.25 -3.74
N ILE A 17 5.17 -7.94 -3.35
CA ILE A 17 4.31 -8.67 -4.29
C ILE A 17 3.68 -7.71 -5.30
N ALA A 18 3.14 -6.58 -4.83
CA ALA A 18 2.57 -5.55 -5.72
C ALA A 18 3.61 -4.99 -6.70
N SER A 19 4.83 -4.71 -6.23
CA SER A 19 5.95 -4.26 -7.08
C SER A 19 6.37 -5.32 -8.10
N ALA A 20 6.41 -6.59 -7.71
CA ALA A 20 6.73 -7.69 -8.61
C ALA A 20 5.66 -7.85 -9.71
N LEU A 21 4.38 -7.74 -9.35
CA LEU A 21 3.28 -7.74 -10.32
C LEU A 21 3.34 -6.56 -11.28
N ALA A 22 3.63 -5.35 -10.76
CA ALA A 22 3.83 -4.17 -11.60
C ALA A 22 5.02 -4.33 -12.55
N ALA A 23 6.15 -4.89 -12.08
CA ALA A 23 7.30 -5.17 -12.92
C ALA A 23 7.00 -6.22 -13.99
N LEU A 24 6.29 -7.30 -13.64
CA LEU A 24 5.83 -8.31 -14.60
C LEU A 24 4.91 -7.70 -15.66
N ALA A 25 4.00 -6.81 -15.26
CA ALA A 25 3.13 -6.11 -16.20
C ALA A 25 3.91 -5.21 -17.18
N LEU A 26 4.99 -4.58 -16.72
CA LEU A 26 5.83 -3.73 -17.56
C LEU A 26 6.75 -4.51 -18.49
N LEU A 27 7.18 -5.71 -18.09
CA LEU A 27 8.03 -6.59 -18.91
C LEU A 27 7.24 -7.59 -19.78
N GLY A 28 5.95 -7.77 -19.49
CA GLY A 28 5.07 -8.70 -20.17
C GLY A 28 4.84 -8.31 -21.63
N ARG A 29 4.98 -9.28 -22.53
CA ARG A 29 4.70 -9.10 -23.97
C ARG A 29 3.21 -9.15 -24.32
N ASP A 30 2.42 -9.80 -23.47
CA ASP A 30 1.00 -10.03 -23.68
C ASP A 30 0.18 -8.93 -22.97
N SER A 31 -0.47 -8.09 -23.76
CA SER A 31 -1.17 -6.88 -23.30
C SER A 31 -2.25 -7.18 -22.24
N ASP A 32 -3.04 -8.22 -22.43
CA ASP A 32 -4.17 -8.55 -21.54
C ASP A 32 -3.70 -9.02 -20.15
N LEU A 33 -2.65 -9.84 -20.11
CA LEU A 33 -2.03 -10.30 -18.87
C LEU A 33 -1.37 -9.15 -18.12
N SER A 34 -0.72 -8.24 -18.84
CA SER A 34 -0.10 -7.04 -18.26
C SER A 34 -1.14 -6.11 -17.63
N VAL A 35 -2.30 -5.89 -18.27
CA VAL A 35 -3.38 -5.07 -17.70
C VAL A 35 -3.93 -5.70 -16.43
N LEU A 36 -4.19 -7.01 -16.41
CA LEU A 36 -4.67 -7.72 -15.22
C LEU A 36 -3.64 -7.69 -14.08
N ALA A 37 -2.35 -7.84 -14.39
CA ALA A 37 -1.27 -7.76 -13.42
C ALA A 37 -1.14 -6.35 -12.81
N LEU A 38 -1.29 -5.30 -13.62
CA LEU A 38 -1.33 -3.90 -13.17
C LEU A 38 -2.54 -3.61 -12.28
N LEU A 39 -3.71 -4.15 -12.65
CA LEU A 39 -4.93 -4.04 -11.85
C LEU A 39 -4.75 -4.73 -10.48
N ALA A 40 -4.22 -5.95 -10.46
CA ALA A 40 -3.95 -6.68 -9.24
C ALA A 40 -2.91 -5.96 -8.35
N ALA A 41 -1.83 -5.43 -8.96
CA ALA A 41 -0.82 -4.64 -8.27
C ALA A 41 -1.42 -3.38 -7.64
N GLY A 42 -2.25 -2.65 -8.37
CA GLY A 42 -2.94 -1.46 -7.89
C GLY A 42 -3.89 -1.77 -6.73
N MET A 43 -4.68 -2.85 -6.82
CA MET A 43 -5.58 -3.27 -5.74
C MET A 43 -4.81 -3.63 -4.47
N LEU A 44 -3.73 -4.41 -4.61
CA LEU A 44 -2.87 -4.76 -3.48
C LEU A 44 -2.23 -3.51 -2.87
N GLY A 45 -1.67 -2.62 -3.68
CA GLY A 45 -1.08 -1.36 -3.21
C GLY A 45 -2.07 -0.51 -2.42
N ALA A 46 -3.30 -0.37 -2.91
CA ALA A 46 -4.37 0.36 -2.23
C ALA A 46 -4.76 -0.29 -0.89
N LEU A 47 -5.02 -1.60 -0.90
CA LEU A 47 -5.41 -2.36 0.31
C LEU A 47 -4.32 -2.32 1.39
N ILE A 48 -3.06 -2.52 0.99
CA ILE A 48 -1.93 -2.52 1.92
C ILE A 48 -1.66 -1.13 2.45
N GLY A 49 -1.70 -0.10 1.60
CA GLY A 49 -1.52 1.30 2.03
C GLY A 49 -2.60 1.71 3.05
N LEU A 50 -3.87 1.40 2.78
CA LEU A 50 -4.98 1.62 3.72
C LEU A 50 -4.81 0.83 5.02
N PHE A 51 -4.43 -0.45 4.92
CA PHE A 51 -4.18 -1.29 6.08
C PHE A 51 -3.07 -0.70 6.95
N LEU A 52 -1.91 -0.37 6.38
CA LEU A 52 -0.79 0.18 7.13
C LEU A 52 -1.08 1.57 7.72
N TYR A 53 -1.83 2.42 7.00
CA TYR A 53 -2.32 3.69 7.54
C TYR A 53 -3.23 3.48 8.75
N SER A 54 -4.22 2.58 8.65
CA SER A 54 -5.14 2.28 9.75
C SER A 54 -4.40 1.75 11.00
N GLN A 55 -3.40 0.88 10.79
CA GLN A 55 -2.55 0.41 11.87
C GLN A 55 -1.70 1.55 12.45
N GLY A 56 -1.08 2.37 11.59
CA GLY A 56 -0.29 3.53 12.00
C GLY A 56 -1.10 4.48 12.89
N TRP A 57 -2.35 4.76 12.54
CA TRP A 57 -3.25 5.60 13.33
C TRP A 57 -3.54 5.00 14.72
N ILE A 58 -3.90 3.72 14.77
CA ILE A 58 -4.24 3.01 16.01
C ILE A 58 -3.02 2.95 16.93
N TRP A 59 -1.85 2.59 16.41
CA TRP A 59 -0.63 2.44 17.22
C TRP A 59 0.00 3.80 17.57
N GLY A 60 -0.03 4.77 16.66
CA GLY A 60 0.44 6.14 16.89
C GLY A 60 -0.35 6.84 18.00
N SER A 61 -1.68 6.73 17.98
CA SER A 61 -2.53 7.29 19.04
C SER A 61 -2.35 6.58 20.39
N ARG A 62 -1.99 5.29 20.41
CA ARG A 62 -1.63 4.59 21.67
C ARG A 62 -0.27 5.03 22.20
N ALA A 63 0.73 5.18 21.33
CA ALA A 63 2.07 5.64 21.71
C ALA A 63 2.04 7.07 22.26
N ALA A 64 1.24 7.96 21.66
CA ALA A 64 1.01 9.31 22.15
C ALA A 64 0.42 9.31 23.58
N ARG A 65 -0.56 8.44 23.85
CA ARG A 65 -1.15 8.26 25.19
C ARG A 65 -0.17 7.72 26.22
N ARG A 66 0.85 6.97 25.80
CA ARG A 66 1.91 6.43 26.66
C ARG A 66 3.09 7.41 26.88
N ARG A 67 2.95 8.68 26.47
CA ARG A 67 4.01 9.71 26.52
C ARG A 67 5.30 9.34 25.77
N GLN A 68 5.21 8.39 24.83
CA GLN A 68 6.32 7.99 23.96
C GLN A 68 6.31 8.85 22.69
N HIS A 69 6.55 10.15 22.85
CA HIS A 69 6.33 11.14 21.79
C HIS A 69 7.18 10.89 20.54
N GLY A 70 8.46 10.52 20.68
CA GLY A 70 9.32 10.22 19.53
C GLY A 70 8.83 9.04 18.69
N GLN A 71 8.36 7.97 19.34
CA GLN A 71 7.83 6.80 18.64
C GLN A 71 6.47 7.10 17.99
N ALA A 72 5.64 7.92 18.64
CA ALA A 72 4.35 8.34 18.09
C ALA A 72 4.52 9.15 16.79
N VAL A 73 5.50 10.06 16.74
CA VAL A 73 5.80 10.86 15.54
C VAL A 73 6.28 9.96 14.38
N LEU A 74 7.20 9.03 14.64
CA LEU A 74 7.68 8.10 13.61
C LEU A 74 6.55 7.24 13.04
N ILE A 75 5.65 6.73 13.89
CA ILE A 75 4.49 5.95 13.45
C ILE A 75 3.51 6.82 12.65
N ALA A 76 3.30 8.08 13.06
CA ALA A 76 2.41 8.99 12.36
C ALA A 76 2.95 9.35 10.96
N ILE A 77 4.26 9.61 10.83
CA ILE A 77 4.91 9.85 9.53
C ILE A 77 4.81 8.60 8.66
N GLY A 78 5.17 7.42 9.20
CA GLY A 78 5.10 6.17 8.45
C GLY A 78 3.68 5.83 7.99
N GLY A 79 2.68 5.97 8.87
CA GLY A 79 1.27 5.81 8.53
C GLY A 79 0.82 6.83 7.49
N GLY A 80 1.17 8.11 7.69
CA GLY A 80 0.85 9.20 6.76
C GLY A 80 1.43 8.99 5.36
N LEU A 81 2.62 8.41 5.24
CA LEU A 81 3.18 8.09 3.93
C LEU A 81 2.35 6.98 3.23
N MET A 82 1.84 6.03 3.99
CA MET A 82 1.06 4.90 3.44
C MET A 82 -0.31 5.32 2.92
N ILE A 83 -0.91 6.41 3.45
CA ILE A 83 -2.15 6.94 2.87
C ILE A 83 -1.89 7.61 1.51
N LEU A 84 -0.72 8.22 1.32
CA LEU A 84 -0.31 8.76 0.01
C LEU A 84 -0.10 7.61 -0.99
N VAL A 85 0.57 6.54 -0.57
CA VAL A 85 0.72 5.32 -1.40
C VAL A 85 -0.64 4.76 -1.80
N ALA A 86 -1.58 4.65 -0.86
CA ALA A 86 -2.92 4.18 -1.16
C ALA A 86 -3.65 5.11 -2.16
N ALA A 87 -3.57 6.42 -1.96
CA ALA A 87 -4.20 7.40 -2.84
C ALA A 87 -3.65 7.31 -4.27
N VAL A 88 -2.32 7.21 -4.43
CA VAL A 88 -1.68 7.04 -5.75
C VAL A 88 -2.08 5.72 -6.40
N ALA A 89 -2.13 4.62 -5.64
CA ALA A 89 -2.57 3.33 -6.16
C ALA A 89 -4.03 3.36 -6.64
N ILE A 90 -4.93 4.01 -5.89
CA ILE A 90 -6.34 4.18 -6.27
C ILE A 90 -6.46 5.05 -7.52
N ALA A 91 -5.72 6.16 -7.60
CA ALA A 91 -5.70 7.01 -8.78
C ALA A 91 -5.20 6.24 -10.02
N GLY A 92 -4.14 5.44 -9.86
CA GLY A 92 -3.63 4.56 -10.92
C GLY A 92 -4.67 3.53 -11.38
N LEU A 93 -5.39 2.90 -10.45
CA LEU A 93 -6.49 1.98 -10.78
C LEU A 93 -7.61 2.68 -11.56
N LEU A 94 -7.99 3.90 -11.17
CA LEU A 94 -9.01 4.67 -11.87
C LEU A 94 -8.60 4.98 -13.31
N ILE A 95 -7.35 5.39 -13.50
CA ILE A 95 -6.80 5.67 -14.83
C ILE A 95 -6.79 4.40 -15.69
N LEU A 96 -6.34 3.26 -15.13
CA LEU A 96 -6.35 1.97 -15.84
C LEU A 96 -7.77 1.55 -16.24
N LEU A 97 -8.74 1.72 -15.34
CA LEU A 97 -10.13 1.37 -15.61
C LEU A 97 -10.73 2.24 -16.72
N LEU A 98 -10.45 3.54 -16.70
CA LEU A 98 -10.91 4.45 -17.76
C LEU A 98 -10.28 4.13 -19.11
N LEU A 99 -8.96 3.87 -19.16
CA LEU A 99 -8.24 3.70 -20.42
C LEU A 99 -8.42 2.33 -21.08
N PHE A 100 -8.64 1.27 -20.30
CA PHE A 100 -8.63 -0.10 -20.83
C PHE A 100 -9.98 -0.82 -20.75
N PHE A 101 -10.91 -0.35 -19.91
CA PHE A 101 -12.21 -1.01 -19.73
C PHE A 101 -13.41 -0.16 -20.13
N LEU A 102 -13.29 1.17 -20.16
CA LEU A 102 -14.39 2.10 -20.48
C LEU A 102 -14.17 2.93 -21.76
N GLY A 103 -12.92 3.17 -22.16
CA GLY A 103 -12.54 3.86 -23.39
C GLY A 103 -12.26 2.88 -24.53
#